data_AF-A0A259SAS4-F1
#
_entry.id   AF-A0A259SAS4-F1
#
_cell.length_a   1.000
_cell.length_b   1.000
_cell.length_c   1.000
_cell.angle_alpha   90.00
_cell.angle_beta   90.00
_cell.angle_gamma   90.00
#
_symmetry.space_group_name_H-M   'P 1'
#
loop_
_entity.id
_entity.type
_entity.pdbx_description
1 polymer ?
#
loop_
_entity_poly.entity_id
_entity_poly.type
_entity_poly.pdbx_seq_one_letter_code
_entity_poly.pdbx_strand_id
1 'polypeptide(L)'
;MPLEFRGVVDEMLQTPNRPSGATPPPIRLSQNEMPWTPSAPIVAAMSAAVGAAHRYPDYHRAAARAAIAGVLGVDPDRVAVDNG
;
A
#
# COMPACT_ATOMS: atom_id res chain seq x y z
N MET A 1 -29.24 -7.64 -25.89
CA MET A 1 -29.73 -7.47 -24.51
C MET A 1 -28.90 -6.39 -23.84
N PRO A 2 -29.49 -5.33 -23.28
CA PRO A 2 -28.74 -4.36 -22.50
C PRO A 2 -28.38 -4.98 -21.14
N LEU A 3 -27.16 -4.72 -20.66
CA LEU A 3 -26.72 -5.05 -19.30
C LEU A 3 -27.19 -3.90 -18.39
N GLU A 4 -28.09 -4.18 -17.45
CA GLU A 4 -28.46 -3.22 -16.40
C GLU A 4 -27.45 -3.27 -15.25
N PHE A 5 -26.88 -2.11 -14.92
CA PHE A 5 -25.98 -1.96 -13.78
C PHE A 5 -26.78 -1.81 -12.48
N ARG A 6 -26.55 -2.69 -11.50
CA ARG A 6 -27.17 -2.64 -10.16
C ARG A 6 -26.44 -1.67 -9.22
N GLY A 7 -26.24 -0.43 -9.65
CA GLY A 7 -25.54 0.56 -8.82
C GLY A 7 -26.38 0.96 -7.60
N VAL A 8 -25.87 0.70 -6.38
CA VAL A 8 -26.46 1.13 -5.09
C VAL A 8 -25.80 2.40 -4.56
N VAL A 9 -24.85 2.96 -5.32
CA VAL A 9 -24.07 4.14 -4.94
C VAL A 9 -24.43 5.26 -5.89
N ASP A 10 -25.30 6.15 -5.43
CA ASP A 10 -25.78 7.30 -6.21
C ASP A 10 -24.87 8.54 -6.03
N GLU A 11 -24.15 8.64 -4.90
CA GLU A 11 -23.30 9.79 -4.58
C GLU A 11 -22.10 9.40 -3.69
N MET A 12 -20.94 10.02 -3.91
CA MET A 12 -19.74 9.88 -3.09
C MET A 12 -19.43 11.21 -2.38
N LEU A 13 -19.67 11.25 -1.06
CA LEU A 13 -19.62 12.47 -0.25
C LEU A 13 -18.22 12.85 0.25
N GLN A 14 -17.22 11.97 0.09
CA GLN A 14 -15.85 12.23 0.56
C GLN A 14 -14.87 12.40 -0.61
N THR A 15 -14.31 13.59 -0.72
CA THR A 15 -13.15 13.87 -1.57
C THR A 15 -11.90 14.02 -0.71
N PRO A 16 -10.79 13.31 -1.02
CA PRO A 16 -9.52 13.52 -0.33
C PRO A 16 -9.06 14.98 -0.42
N ASN A 17 -8.44 15.49 0.65
CA ASN A 17 -7.80 16.80 0.62
C ASN A 17 -6.58 16.74 -0.33
N ARG A 18 -6.75 17.29 -1.54
CA ARG A 18 -5.72 17.37 -2.56
C ARG A 18 -5.25 18.83 -2.62
N PRO A 19 -4.05 19.17 -2.11
CA PRO A 19 -3.57 20.53 -2.24
C PRO A 19 -3.40 20.88 -3.73
N SER A 20 -3.90 22.05 -4.12
CA SER A 20 -3.69 22.60 -5.46
C SER A 20 -2.19 22.81 -5.70
N GLY A 21 -1.71 22.56 -6.93
CA GLY A 21 -0.31 22.73 -7.32
C GLY A 21 0.17 24.18 -7.18
N ALA A 22 0.61 24.55 -5.98
CA ALA A 22 1.23 25.84 -5.69
C ALA A 22 2.71 25.87 -6.09
N THR A 23 3.21 27.05 -6.43
CA THR A 23 4.63 27.30 -6.76
C THR A 23 5.20 28.36 -5.82
N PRO A 24 6.25 28.07 -5.02
CA PRO A 24 6.93 26.78 -4.91
C PRO A 24 6.04 25.69 -4.28
N PRO A 25 6.38 24.40 -4.46
CA PRO A 25 5.64 23.30 -3.86
C PRO A 25 5.51 23.52 -2.34
N PRO A 26 4.31 23.36 -1.76
CA PRO A 26 4.13 23.55 -0.33
C PRO A 26 4.90 22.48 0.46
N ILE A 27 5.35 22.83 1.66
CA ILE A 27 5.80 21.82 2.63
C ILE A 27 4.60 20.91 2.94
N ARG A 28 4.66 19.65 2.54
CA ARG A 28 3.54 18.71 2.71
C ARG A 28 3.51 18.15 4.12
N LEU A 29 2.51 18.57 4.90
CA LEU A 29 2.28 18.11 6.28
C LEU A 29 0.87 17.54 6.50
N SER A 30 0.07 17.39 5.43
CA SER A 30 -1.37 17.06 5.51
C SER A 30 -1.72 15.57 5.33
N GLN A 31 -0.73 14.72 5.05
CA GLN A 31 -0.96 13.28 4.72
C GLN A 31 -0.22 12.31 5.64
N ASN A 32 0.40 12.79 6.73
CA ASN A 32 1.19 11.97 7.68
C ASN A 32 2.33 11.17 7.00
N GLU A 33 2.90 11.69 5.90
CA GLU A 33 4.04 11.06 5.22
C GLU A 33 5.30 11.08 6.13
N MET A 34 6.12 10.04 6.05
CA MET A 34 7.42 10.02 6.73
C MET A 34 8.37 11.03 6.05
N PRO A 35 9.05 11.92 6.81
CA PRO A 35 9.92 12.94 6.21
C PRO A 35 11.28 12.37 5.76
N TRP A 36 11.63 11.15 6.16
CA TRP A 36 12.88 10.49 5.81
C TRP A 36 12.70 9.54 4.62
N THR A 37 13.79 9.33 3.88
CA THR A 37 13.85 8.29 2.84
C THR A 37 13.73 6.89 3.44
N PRO A 38 13.25 5.88 2.69
CA PRO A 38 13.31 4.49 3.13
C PRO A 38 14.73 4.07 3.51
N SER A 39 14.85 3.12 4.45
CA SER A 39 16.16 2.60 4.87
C SER A 39 16.85 1.79 3.76
N ALA A 40 18.18 1.72 3.78
CA ALA A 40 18.96 1.02 2.75
C ALA A 40 18.55 -0.46 2.55
N PRO A 41 18.23 -1.27 3.59
CA PRO A 41 17.74 -2.63 3.40
C PRO A 41 16.41 -2.71 2.63
N ILE A 42 15.51 -1.75 2.83
CA ILE A 42 14.23 -1.68 2.11
C ILE A 42 14.48 -1.40 0.63
N VAL A 43 15.31 -0.41 0.32
CA VAL A 43 15.66 -0.05 -1.07
C VAL A 43 16.31 -1.23 -1.79
N ALA A 44 17.23 -1.93 -1.13
CA ALA A 44 17.90 -3.10 -1.69
C ALA A 44 16.91 -4.25 -1.97
N ALA A 45 16.01 -4.55 -1.03
CA ALA A 45 15.00 -5.61 -1.20
C ALA A 45 14.03 -5.28 -2.35
N MET A 46 13.55 -4.04 -2.44
CA MET A 46 12.69 -3.59 -3.53
C MET A 46 13.40 -3.68 -4.89
N SER A 47 14.66 -3.24 -4.96
CA SER A 47 15.44 -3.30 -6.19
C SER A 47 15.66 -4.74 -6.67
N ALA A 48 15.94 -5.67 -5.75
CA ALA A 48 16.06 -7.09 -6.07
C ALA A 48 14.75 -7.69 -6.57
N ALA A 49 13.61 -7.34 -5.96
CA ALA A 49 12.30 -7.86 -6.33
C ALA A 49 11.88 -7.50 -7.76
N VAL A 50 12.32 -6.33 -8.28
CA VAL A 50 12.04 -5.91 -9.67
C VAL A 50 12.50 -6.94 -10.70
N GLY A 51 13.61 -7.63 -10.47
CA GLY A 51 14.13 -8.65 -11.39
C GLY A 51 13.16 -9.82 -11.64
N ALA A 52 12.27 -10.10 -10.69
CA ALA A 52 11.27 -11.17 -10.77
C ALA A 52 9.84 -10.68 -11.05
N ALA A 53 9.63 -9.37 -11.29
CA ALA A 53 8.29 -8.78 -11.41
C ALA A 53 7.45 -9.28 -12.60
N HIS A 54 8.06 -10.00 -13.53
CA HIS A 54 7.37 -10.67 -14.64
C HIS A 54 6.62 -11.95 -14.21
N ARG A 55 6.76 -12.37 -12.95
CA ARG A 55 6.08 -13.52 -12.36
C ARG A 55 5.04 -13.06 -11.36
N TYR A 56 4.02 -13.89 -11.14
CA TYR A 56 3.13 -13.69 -10.00
C TYR A 56 3.92 -13.78 -8.69
N PRO A 57 3.67 -12.86 -7.73
CA PRO A 57 4.31 -12.92 -6.44
C PRO A 57 3.77 -14.10 -5.61
N ASP A 58 4.37 -14.33 -4.44
CA ASP A 58 3.80 -15.22 -3.42
C ASP A 58 2.36 -14.80 -3.08
N TYR A 59 1.40 -15.60 -3.56
CA TYR A 59 -0.03 -15.35 -3.39
C TYR A 59 -0.43 -15.33 -1.91
N HIS A 60 0.22 -16.13 -1.07
CA HIS A 60 -0.11 -16.26 0.34
C HIS A 60 0.60 -15.25 1.24
N ARG A 61 1.55 -14.47 0.69
CA ARG A 61 2.40 -13.52 1.44
C ARG A 61 3.04 -14.19 2.67
N ALA A 62 3.39 -15.47 2.56
CA ALA A 62 3.78 -16.34 3.66
C ALA A 62 5.01 -15.80 4.40
N ALA A 63 6.03 -15.34 3.65
CA ALA A 63 7.24 -14.77 4.23
C ALA A 63 6.96 -13.48 5.03
N ALA A 64 6.11 -12.59 4.49
CA ALA A 64 5.75 -11.35 5.17
C ALA A 64 4.91 -11.62 6.44
N ARG A 65 3.93 -12.52 6.36
CA ARG A 65 3.12 -12.94 7.51
C ARG A 65 3.97 -13.51 8.62
N ALA A 66 4.90 -14.42 8.30
CA ALA A 66 5.81 -15.02 9.28
C ALA A 66 6.74 -13.98 9.94
N ALA A 67 7.32 -13.06 9.16
CA ALA A 67 8.19 -12.03 9.69
C ALA A 67 7.45 -11.07 10.64
N ILE A 68 6.27 -10.61 10.26
CA ILE A 68 5.41 -9.74 11.09
C ILE A 68 4.99 -10.46 12.37
N ALA A 69 4.54 -11.72 12.24
CA ALA A 69 4.14 -12.53 13.38
C ALA A 69 5.27 -12.73 14.40
N GLY A 70 6.50 -12.97 13.90
CA GLY A 70 7.70 -13.08 14.73
C GLY A 70 8.04 -11.80 15.48
N VAL A 71 7.90 -10.64 14.84
CA VAL A 71 8.12 -9.33 15.50
C VAL A 71 7.05 -9.02 16.55
N LEU A 72 5.78 -9.39 16.27
CA LEU A 72 4.65 -9.11 17.15
C LEU A 72 4.43 -10.18 18.24
N GLY A 73 5.10 -11.33 18.15
CA GLY A 73 4.92 -12.45 19.09
C GLY A 73 3.56 -13.14 18.99
N VAL A 74 2.99 -13.22 17.78
CA VAL A 74 1.68 -13.83 17.52
C VAL A 74 1.79 -15.01 16.56
N ASP A 75 0.71 -15.80 16.45
CA ASP A 75 0.59 -16.84 15.44
C ASP A 75 0.46 -16.21 14.03
N PRO A 76 1.19 -16.70 12.99
CA PRO A 76 1.07 -16.22 11.61
C PRO A 76 -0.35 -16.24 11.03
N ASP A 77 -1.23 -17.12 11.51
CA ASP A 77 -2.64 -17.18 11.10
C ASP A 77 -3.48 -16.03 11.66
N ARG A 78 -2.91 -15.23 12.56
CA ARG A 78 -3.49 -13.95 13.01
C ARG A 78 -3.03 -12.75 12.19
N VAL A 79 -2.18 -12.94 11.18
CA VAL A 79 -1.66 -11.87 10.33
C VAL A 79 -2.22 -11.99 8.92
N ALA A 80 -2.92 -10.94 8.47
CA ALA A 80 -3.29 -10.72 7.08
C ALA A 80 -2.48 -9.56 6.50
N VAL A 81 -2.20 -9.62 5.19
CA VAL A 81 -1.45 -8.58 4.46
C VAL A 81 -2.27 -8.15 3.25
N ASP A 82 -2.54 -6.86 3.15
CA ASP A 82 -3.25 -6.23 2.03
C ASP A 82 -2.39 -5.13 1.38
N ASN A 83 -2.88 -4.51 0.30
CA ASN A 83 -2.16 -3.51 -0.49
C ASN A 83 -2.08 -2.10 0.15
N GLY A 84 -2.59 -1.94 1.38
CA GLY A 84 -2.59 -0.67 2.11
C GLY A 84 -3.77 0.23 1.77
#